data_AF-L8LR71-F1
#
_entry.id   AF-L8LR71-F1
#
_cell.length_a   1.000
_cell.length_b   1.000
_cell.length_c   1.000
_cell.angle_alpha   90.00
_cell.angle_beta   90.00
_cell.angle_gamma   90.00
#
_symmetry.space_group_name_H-M   'P 1'
#
loop_
_entity.id
_entity.type
_entity.pdbx_description
1 polymer ?
#
loop_
_entity_poly.entity_id
_entity_poly.type
_entity_poly.pdbx_seq_one_letter_code
_entity_poly.pdbx_strand_id
1 'polypeptide(L)' 'MKKVTYNGDVDILLIEFSDESIAYAEQKGNKILHYSDSDKLVLIEILNFRRLLLASA' A
#
# COMPACT_ATOMS: atom_id res chain seq x y z
N MET A 1 3.65 -0.63 -13.47
CA MET A 1 4.04 0.81 -13.45
C MET A 1 4.42 1.19 -12.01
N LYS A 2 5.33 2.16 -11.77
CA LYS A 2 5.59 2.65 -10.39
C LYS A 2 4.81 3.94 -10.15
N LYS A 3 3.80 3.90 -9.28
CA LYS A 3 2.94 5.06 -8.99
C LYS A 3 2.68 5.17 -7.49
N VAL A 4 2.71 6.40 -6.99
CA VAL A 4 2.46 6.70 -5.57
C VAL A 4 1.26 7.64 -5.51
N THR A 5 0.22 7.23 -4.79
CA THR A 5 -1.02 8.01 -4.66
C THR A 5 -1.40 8.09 -3.19
N TYR A 6 -1.66 9.29 -2.69
CA TYR A 6 -2.18 9.47 -1.34
C TYR A 6 -3.67 9.82 -1.41
N ASN A 7 -4.51 9.05 -0.70
CA ASN A 7 -5.91 9.37 -0.51
C ASN A 7 -6.11 10.03 0.87
N GLY A 8 -6.35 11.34 0.85
CA GLY A 8 -6.48 12.15 2.04
C GLY A 8 -7.76 11.94 2.84
N ASP A 9 -8.82 11.41 2.21
CA ASP A 9 -10.12 11.21 2.85
C ASP A 9 -10.11 9.99 3.77
N VAL A 10 -9.36 8.95 3.41
CA VAL A 10 -9.21 7.71 4.18
C VAL A 10 -7.84 7.57 4.88
N ASP A 11 -6.93 8.54 4.69
CA ASP A 11 -5.56 8.56 5.23
C ASP A 11 -4.74 7.30 4.87
N ILE A 12 -4.73 6.99 3.57
CA ILE A 12 -4.01 5.84 2.99
C ILE A 12 -3.03 6.30 1.90
N LEU A 13 -1.78 5.85 1.98
CA LEU A 13 -0.82 5.94 0.88
C LEU A 13 -0.78 4.63 0.10
N LEU A 14 -0.99 4.71 -1.20
CA LEU A 14 -0.90 3.60 -2.16
C LEU A 14 0.43 3.68 -2.91
N ILE A 15 1.16 2.58 -2.94
CA ILE A 15 2.39 2.43 -3.72
C ILE A 15 2.19 1.24 -4.67
N GLU A 16 1.90 1.55 -5.93
CA GLU A 16 1.67 0.59 -7.02
C GLU A 16 3.01 0.23 -7.68
N PHE A 17 3.26 -1.06 -7.89
CA PHE A 17 4.49 -1.62 -8.47
C PHE A 17 4.25 -2.25 -9.84
N SER A 18 3.07 -2.83 -10.07
CA SER A 18 2.68 -3.46 -11.33
C SER A 18 1.19 -3.21 -11.61
N ASP A 19 0.79 -3.50 -12.84
CA ASP A 19 -0.60 -3.43 -13.29
C ASP A 19 -1.22 -4.85 -13.33
N GLU A 20 -0.57 -5.83 -12.69
CA GLU A 20 -1.09 -7.19 -12.53
C GLU A 20 -2.33 -7.18 -11.60
N SER A 21 -3.21 -8.16 -11.75
CA SER A 21 -4.37 -8.30 -10.86
C SER A 21 -3.95 -8.71 -9.45
N ILE A 22 -4.70 -8.23 -8.46
CA ILE A 22 -4.52 -8.62 -7.06
C ILE A 22 -5.27 -9.92 -6.80
N ALA A 23 -4.55 -10.92 -6.33
CA ALA A 23 -5.06 -12.24 -5.97
C ALA A 23 -5.36 -12.35 -4.49
N TYR A 24 -4.43 -11.89 -3.65
CA TYR A 24 -4.56 -11.94 -2.20
C TYR A 24 -3.80 -10.78 -1.54
N ALA A 25 -4.05 -10.58 -0.25
CA ALA A 25 -3.41 -9.55 0.53
C ALA A 25 -3.00 -10.04 1.92
N GLU A 26 -1.89 -9.50 2.43
CA GLU A 26 -1.38 -9.76 3.76
C GLU A 26 -1.29 -8.46 4.56
N GLN A 27 -1.83 -8.43 5.77
CA GLN A 27 -1.66 -7.30 6.67
C GLN A 27 -0.42 -7.48 7.55
N LYS A 28 0.48 -6.49 7.52
CA LYS A 28 1.69 -6.42 8.36
C LYS A 28 1.73 -5.08 9.08
N GLY A 29 1.24 -5.08 10.33
CA GLY A 29 1.12 -3.86 11.14
C GLY A 29 0.17 -2.85 10.49
N ASN A 30 0.69 -1.67 10.17
CA ASN A 30 -0.07 -0.60 9.51
C ASN A 30 0.04 -0.64 7.97
N LYS A 31 0.45 -1.76 7.40
CA LYS A 31 0.58 -1.94 5.96
C LYS A 31 -0.26 -3.13 5.49
N ILE A 32 -0.84 -3.02 4.31
CA ILE A 32 -1.45 -4.15 3.59
C ILE A 32 -0.63 -4.35 2.32
N LEU A 33 -0.16 -5.57 2.11
CA LEU A 33 0.65 -5.98 0.97
C LEU A 33 -0.23 -6.80 0.04
N HIS A 34 -0.38 -6.37 -1.20
CA HIS A 34 -1.22 -7.01 -2.20
C HIS A 34 -0.33 -7.75 -3.20
N TYR A 35 -0.69 -9.00 -3.47
CA TYR A 35 0.09 -9.90 -4.32
C TYR A 35 -0.76 -10.39 -5.51
N SER A 36 -0.10 -10.68 -6.64
CA SER A 36 -0.75 -11.34 -7.79
C SER A 36 -0.78 -12.85 -7.61
N ASP A 37 -1.44 -13.56 -8.53
CA ASP A 37 -1.53 -15.03 -8.55
C ASP A 37 -0.16 -15.72 -8.69
N SER A 38 0.90 -14.95 -9.02
CA SER A 38 2.29 -15.39 -9.15
C SER A 38 3.19 -14.96 -7.98
N ASP A 39 2.60 -14.63 -6.83
CA ASP A 39 3.27 -14.17 -5.60
C ASP A 39 4.11 -12.89 -5.76
N LYS A 40 3.84 -12.10 -6.80
CA LYS A 40 4.51 -10.81 -7.00
C LYS A 40 3.79 -9.71 -6.24
N LEU A 41 4.54 -8.84 -5.57
CA LEU A 41 4.00 -7.66 -4.92
C LEU A 41 3.48 -6.65 -5.98
N VAL A 42 2.19 -6.34 -5.91
CA VAL A 42 1.48 -5.45 -6.84
C VAL A 42 1.27 -4.06 -6.24
N LEU A 43 0.83 -4.00 -4.98
CA LEU A 43 0.46 -2.77 -4.30
C LEU A 43 0.82 -2.86 -2.82
N ILE A 44 1.29 -1.76 -2.23
CA ILE A 44 1.31 -1.57 -0.79
C ILE A 44 0.32 -0.47 -0.43
N GLU A 45 -0.56 -0.75 0.54
CA GLU A 45 -1.34 0.25 1.24
C GLU A 45 -0.67 0.56 2.58
N ILE A 46 -0.39 1.82 2.85
CA ILE A 46 0.08 2.30 4.16
C ILE A 46 -1.05 3.05 4.84
N LEU A 47 -1.53 2.47 5.94
CA LEU A 47 -2.64 2.99 6.73
C LEU A 47 -2.16 4.03 7.75
N ASN A 48 -3.04 4.98 8.08
CA ASN A 48 -2.77 6.05 9.04
C ASN A 48 -1.51 6.83 8.66
N PHE A 49 -1.37 7.19 7.37
CA PHE A 49 -0.14 7.75 6.83
C PHE A 49 0.27 9.06 7.53
N ARG A 50 -0.69 9.93 7.87
CA ARG A 50 -0.41 11.15 8.65
C ARG A 50 0.26 10.84 10.00
N ARG A 51 -0.16 9.77 10.68
CA ARG A 51 0.43 9.38 11.98
C ARG A 51 1.89 8.98 11.83
N LEU A 52 2.25 8.32 10.74
CA LEU A 52 3.64 7.97 10.44
C LEU A 52 4.52 9.22 10.29
N LEU A 53 4.04 10.24 9.56
CA LEU A 53 4.78 11.48 9.36
C LEU A 53 5.04 12.22 10.67
N LEU A 54 4.06 12.23 11.58
CA LEU A 54 4.18 12.89 12.88
C LEU A 54 5.04 12.12 13.88
N ALA A 55 5.10 10.79 13.78
CA ALA A 55 5.95 9.96 14.65
C ALA A 55 7.45 10.02 14.28
N SER A 56 7.77 10.54 13.10
CA SER A 56 9.14 10.74 12.62
C SER A 56 9.69 12.16 12.81
N ALA A 57 8.93 13.04 13.50
CA ALA A 57 9.27 14.44 13.75
C ALA A 57 9.80 14.67 15.17
#